data_AF-A0A2V5NIF3-F1
#
_entry.id   AF-A0A2V5NIF3-F1
#
_cell.length_a   1.000
_cell.length_b   1.000
_cell.length_c   1.000
_cell.angle_alpha   90.00
_cell.angle_beta   90.00
_cell.angle_gamma   90.00
#
_symmetry.space_group_name_H-M   'P 1'
#
loop_
_entity.id
_entity.type
_entity.pdbx_description
1 polymer ?
#
loop_
_entity_poly.entity_id
_entity_poly.type
_entity_poly.pdbx_seq_one_letter_code
_entity_poly.pdbx_strand_id
1 'polypeptide(L)'
;ANVPNAVLGLSIPEIVGYLCAPGRNLVKLKGDVLEKLATAAWYLHSNRDGKLFFRNVENLNAKLESLAKAYVREQSLKELRQRLTDLFKPVNGWCYQEVLPLPAIDEINIAADKATLVISEPYMGQGLNPQLKQFFDQTTFKNRVAFLTGSRDTFDSLIESAKRLKAIQHIIDEMNTEKVPATDPQFKQ
;
A
#
# COMPACT_ATOMS: atom_id res chain seq x y z
N ALA A 1 -9.19 39.60 23.03
CA ALA A 1 -8.12 38.99 23.85
C ALA A 1 -7.37 37.98 22.98
N ASN A 2 -6.13 38.29 22.60
CA ASN A 2 -5.31 37.44 21.74
C ASN A 2 -4.31 36.74 22.65
N VAL A 3 -4.55 35.47 22.98
CA VAL A 3 -3.64 34.69 23.83
C VAL A 3 -2.68 33.94 22.90
N PRO A 4 -1.38 34.33 22.84
CA PRO A 4 -0.40 33.52 22.15
C PRO A 4 -0.24 32.22 22.95
N ASN A 5 -0.44 31.07 22.30
CA ASN A 5 -0.53 29.72 22.88
C ASN A 5 -1.90 29.31 23.46
N ALA A 6 -3.02 29.72 22.84
CA ALA A 6 -4.27 28.99 23.06
C ALA A 6 -4.05 27.51 22.70
N VAL A 7 -4.32 26.60 23.64
CA VAL A 7 -4.17 25.16 23.41
C VAL A 7 -5.12 24.76 22.28
N LEU A 8 -4.57 24.54 21.09
CA LEU A 8 -5.33 24.18 19.91
C LEU A 8 -5.77 22.71 20.04
N GLY A 9 -7.07 22.51 20.17
CA GLY A 9 -7.71 21.20 20.06
C GLY A 9 -8.44 20.71 21.29
N LEU A 10 -9.29 19.72 21.05
CA LEU A 10 -10.06 19.01 22.07
C LEU A 10 -9.40 17.66 22.36
N SER A 11 -9.24 17.34 23.63
CA SER A 11 -8.84 16.00 24.07
C SER A 11 -9.96 15.00 23.80
N ILE A 12 -9.61 13.71 23.69
CA ILE A 12 -10.60 12.64 23.50
C ILE A 12 -11.70 12.69 24.60
N PRO A 13 -11.39 12.86 25.90
CA PRO A 13 -12.43 13.00 26.92
C PRO A 13 -13.37 14.19 26.72
N GLU A 14 -12.86 15.35 26.28
CA GLU A 14 -13.68 16.53 25.98
C GLU A 14 -14.62 16.27 24.79
N ILE A 15 -14.09 15.68 23.71
CA ILE A 15 -14.88 15.29 22.53
C ILE A 15 -15.97 14.29 22.91
N VAL A 16 -15.63 13.28 23.69
CA VAL A 16 -16.61 12.31 24.20
C VAL A 16 -17.66 13.05 25.03
N GLY A 17 -17.26 13.92 25.97
CA GLY A 17 -18.16 14.72 26.79
C GLY A 17 -19.15 15.56 25.98
N TYR A 18 -18.70 16.21 24.90
CA TYR A 18 -19.57 16.98 24.01
C TYR A 18 -20.50 16.13 23.14
N LEU A 19 -20.10 14.89 22.82
CA LEU A 19 -20.86 13.99 21.96
C LEU A 19 -21.75 13.01 22.73
N CYS A 20 -21.62 12.97 24.06
CA CYS A 20 -22.45 12.17 24.96
C CYS A 20 -23.93 12.53 24.78
N ALA A 21 -24.75 11.52 24.52
CA ALA A 21 -26.21 11.64 24.45
C ALA A 21 -26.87 10.35 24.98
N PRO A 22 -28.10 10.41 25.52
CA PRO A 22 -28.82 9.22 25.96
C PRO A 22 -28.90 8.17 24.84
N GLY A 23 -28.58 6.91 25.16
CA GLY A 23 -28.59 5.80 24.20
C GLY A 23 -27.39 5.72 23.26
N ARG A 24 -26.41 6.64 23.33
CA ARG A 24 -25.21 6.62 22.48
C ARG A 24 -24.14 5.70 23.07
N ASN A 25 -23.58 4.81 22.24
CA ASN A 25 -22.49 3.93 22.65
C ASN A 25 -21.14 4.67 22.63
N LEU A 26 -20.69 5.11 23.81
CA LEU A 26 -19.45 5.87 23.99
C LEU A 26 -18.18 5.03 23.72
N VAL A 27 -18.26 3.70 23.87
CA VAL A 27 -17.14 2.78 23.62
C VAL A 27 -16.78 2.78 22.14
N LYS A 28 -17.80 2.70 21.27
CA LYS A 28 -17.62 2.78 19.81
C LYS A 28 -17.16 4.17 19.35
N LEU A 29 -17.56 5.23 20.06
CA LEU A 29 -17.19 6.59 19.70
C LEU A 29 -15.67 6.79 19.75
N LYS A 30 -15.02 6.33 20.83
CA LYS A 30 -13.57 6.50 21.01
C LYS A 30 -12.77 5.64 20.02
N GLY A 31 -13.04 4.34 19.96
CA GLY A 31 -12.24 3.39 19.17
C GLY A 31 -12.59 3.39 17.68
N ASP A 32 -13.87 3.30 17.32
CA ASP A 32 -14.24 3.07 15.92
C ASP A 32 -14.44 4.36 15.13
N VAL A 33 -14.92 5.42 15.78
CA VAL A 33 -15.35 6.65 15.07
C VAL A 33 -14.23 7.68 15.04
N LEU A 34 -13.68 8.05 16.19
CA LEU A 34 -12.66 9.11 16.25
C LEU A 34 -11.34 8.69 15.58
N GLU A 35 -10.92 7.44 15.69
CA GLU A 35 -9.73 6.94 14.99
C GLU A 35 -9.92 6.97 13.47
N LYS A 36 -11.06 6.47 12.96
CA LYS A 36 -11.36 6.53 11.53
C LYS A 36 -11.47 7.96 11.03
N LEU A 37 -12.08 8.86 11.82
CA LEU A 37 -12.19 10.27 11.49
C LEU A 37 -10.81 10.93 11.40
N ALA A 38 -9.92 10.65 12.35
CA ALA A 38 -8.55 11.18 12.37
C ALA A 38 -7.74 10.73 11.14
N THR A 39 -7.98 9.51 10.65
CA THR A 39 -7.29 8.99 9.46
C THR A 39 -7.93 9.44 8.15
N ALA A 40 -9.25 9.68 8.12
CA ALA A 40 -9.98 10.03 6.90
C ALA A 40 -10.17 11.54 6.65
N ALA A 41 -10.13 12.37 7.71
CA ALA A 41 -10.39 13.79 7.59
C ALA A 41 -9.14 14.56 7.14
N TRP A 42 -9.29 15.31 6.05
CA TRP A 42 -8.21 16.03 5.39
C TRP A 42 -7.59 17.15 6.22
N TYR A 43 -8.30 17.69 7.20
CA TYR A 43 -7.83 18.86 7.94
C TYR A 43 -7.72 18.61 9.44
N LEU A 44 -7.99 17.39 9.89
CA LEU A 44 -7.95 17.03 11.31
C LEU A 44 -6.57 16.47 11.67
N HIS A 45 -5.94 17.04 12.69
CA HIS A 45 -4.61 16.68 13.17
C HIS A 45 -4.65 16.35 14.66
N SER A 46 -3.69 15.55 15.14
CA SER A 46 -3.46 15.30 16.57
C SER A 46 -2.18 15.99 17.04
N ASN A 47 -2.21 16.56 18.25
CA ASN A 47 -1.00 17.09 18.89
C ASN A 47 -0.32 16.01 19.75
N ARG A 48 0.90 16.26 20.25
CA ARG A 48 1.66 15.36 21.15
C ARG A 48 0.87 14.95 22.39
N ASP A 49 -0.02 15.82 22.86
CA ASP A 49 -0.90 15.57 24.00
C ASP A 49 -2.18 14.79 23.65
N GLY A 50 -2.30 14.29 22.41
CA GLY A 50 -3.47 13.52 21.95
C GLY A 50 -4.73 14.36 21.70
N LYS A 51 -4.62 15.68 21.62
CA LYS A 51 -5.73 16.60 21.29
C LYS A 51 -5.95 16.67 19.78
N LEU A 52 -7.20 16.61 19.35
CA LEU A 52 -7.61 16.75 17.95
C LEU A 52 -7.97 18.20 17.62
N PHE A 53 -7.51 18.69 16.48
CA PHE A 53 -7.73 20.06 16.04
C PHE A 53 -7.68 20.19 14.53
N PHE A 54 -8.29 21.25 13.99
CA PHE A 54 -8.27 21.51 12.55
C PHE A 54 -7.09 22.41 12.16
N ARG A 55 -6.41 22.09 11.05
CA ARG A 55 -5.42 22.94 10.39
C ARG A 55 -5.84 23.21 8.96
N ASN A 56 -5.43 24.35 8.40
CA ASN A 56 -5.58 24.65 6.98
C ASN A 56 -4.50 23.98 6.10
N VAL A 57 -3.97 22.85 6.55
CA VAL A 57 -2.97 22.05 5.86
C VAL A 57 -3.50 20.63 5.83
N GLU A 58 -3.40 19.99 4.67
CA GLU A 58 -3.89 18.64 4.46
C GLU A 58 -3.16 17.63 5.37
N ASN A 59 -3.92 16.70 5.95
CA ASN A 59 -3.42 15.58 6.71
C ASN A 59 -2.87 14.56 5.71
N LEU A 60 -1.57 14.30 5.80
CA LEU A 60 -0.85 13.39 4.91
C LEU A 60 -1.46 11.98 4.88
N ASN A 61 -1.98 11.49 6.01
CA ASN A 61 -2.62 10.17 6.07
C ASN A 61 -3.93 10.14 5.27
N ALA A 62 -4.74 11.20 5.37
CA ALA A 62 -5.99 11.30 4.62
C ALA A 62 -5.72 11.47 3.11
N LYS A 63 -4.70 12.26 2.75
CA LYS A 63 -4.24 12.42 1.36
C LYS A 63 -3.73 11.09 0.79
N LEU A 64 -2.93 10.35 1.55
CA LEU A 64 -2.42 9.02 1.20
C LEU A 64 -3.56 8.03 0.97
N GLU A 65 -4.52 7.93 1.90
CA GLU A 65 -5.67 7.03 1.76
C GLU A 65 -6.54 7.38 0.55
N SER A 66 -6.75 8.67 0.30
CA SER A 66 -7.44 9.17 -0.89
C SER A 66 -6.73 8.73 -2.17
N LEU A 67 -5.43 9.00 -2.28
CA LEU A 67 -4.62 8.65 -3.45
C LEU A 67 -4.54 7.13 -3.64
N ALA A 68 -4.34 6.37 -2.57
CA ALA A 68 -4.32 4.91 -2.60
C ALA A 68 -5.64 4.33 -3.13
N LYS A 69 -6.78 4.90 -2.73
CA LYS A 69 -8.11 4.51 -3.23
C LYS A 69 -8.34 4.92 -4.70
N ALA A 70 -7.80 6.07 -5.10
CA ALA A 70 -7.92 6.55 -6.48
C ALA A 70 -7.12 5.70 -7.49
N TYR A 71 -6.08 4.97 -7.04
CA TYR A 71 -5.30 4.12 -7.95
C TYR A 71 -6.09 2.92 -8.50
N VAL A 72 -6.12 2.87 -9.83
CA VAL A 72 -6.68 1.77 -10.61
C VAL A 72 -5.79 0.52 -10.48
N ARG A 73 -6.43 -0.67 -10.52
CA ARG A 73 -5.75 -1.98 -10.40
C ARG A 73 -4.59 -2.13 -11.37
N GLU A 74 -4.75 -1.74 -12.63
CA GLU A 74 -3.74 -1.89 -13.67
C GLU A 74 -2.44 -1.11 -13.36
N GLN A 75 -2.57 0.13 -12.89
CA GLN A 75 -1.41 0.91 -12.46
C GLN A 75 -0.72 0.30 -11.24
N SER A 76 -1.50 -0.34 -10.36
CA SER A 76 -0.98 -1.02 -9.16
C SER A 76 -0.23 -2.29 -9.54
N LEU A 77 -0.72 -3.03 -10.55
CA LEU A 77 -0.05 -4.21 -11.09
C LEU A 77 1.28 -3.84 -11.76
N LYS A 78 1.34 -2.75 -12.53
CA LYS A 78 2.60 -2.30 -13.14
C LYS A 78 3.66 -2.01 -12.09
N GLU A 79 3.29 -1.31 -11.02
CA GLU A 79 4.20 -1.00 -9.91
C GLU A 79 4.63 -2.28 -9.18
N LEU A 80 3.66 -3.16 -8.91
CA LEU A 80 3.92 -4.43 -8.27
C LEU A 80 4.89 -5.30 -9.10
N ARG A 81 4.75 -5.31 -10.42
CA ARG A 81 5.70 -5.98 -11.33
C ARG A 81 7.10 -5.44 -11.15
N GLN A 82 7.27 -4.12 -11.19
CA GLN A 82 8.58 -3.49 -11.02
C GLN A 82 9.20 -3.88 -9.67
N ARG A 83 8.41 -3.84 -8.59
CA ARG A 83 8.89 -4.19 -7.26
C ARG A 83 9.25 -5.66 -7.12
N LEU A 84 8.47 -6.55 -7.72
CA LEU A 84 8.78 -7.99 -7.74
C LEU A 84 10.05 -8.26 -8.55
N THR A 85 10.28 -7.55 -9.66
CA THR A 85 11.55 -7.63 -10.41
C THR A 85 12.73 -7.30 -9.51
N ASP A 86 12.63 -6.23 -8.73
CA ASP A 86 13.71 -5.77 -7.86
C ASP A 86 13.95 -6.72 -6.68
N LEU A 87 12.87 -7.21 -6.05
CA LEU A 87 12.94 -8.13 -4.91
C LEU A 87 13.47 -9.51 -5.28
N PHE A 88 13.06 -10.03 -6.43
CA PHE A 88 13.48 -11.32 -6.95
C PHE A 88 14.59 -11.18 -7.99
N LYS A 89 15.37 -10.09 -7.93
CA LYS A 89 16.52 -9.92 -8.82
C LYS A 89 17.56 -11.01 -8.49
N PRO A 90 17.98 -11.83 -9.46
CA PRO A 90 18.94 -12.88 -9.20
C PRO A 90 20.32 -12.28 -8.89
N VAL A 91 20.87 -12.64 -7.72
CA VAL A 91 22.19 -12.15 -7.28
C VAL A 91 23.30 -13.12 -7.72
N ASN A 92 23.22 -14.38 -7.30
CA ASN A 92 24.23 -15.40 -7.62
C ASN A 92 23.87 -16.23 -8.86
N GLY A 93 22.60 -16.20 -9.28
CA GLY A 93 22.12 -16.92 -10.46
C GLY A 93 22.11 -18.44 -10.31
N TRP A 94 22.15 -19.00 -9.10
CA TRP A 94 22.21 -20.47 -8.91
C TRP A 94 20.87 -21.17 -9.12
N CYS A 95 19.77 -20.56 -8.64
CA CYS A 95 18.44 -21.14 -8.73
C CYS A 95 17.72 -20.74 -10.03
N TYR A 96 17.85 -19.47 -10.41
CA TYR A 96 17.29 -18.88 -11.62
C TYR A 96 18.17 -17.70 -12.03
N GLN A 97 18.19 -17.40 -13.33
CA GLN A 97 18.95 -16.27 -13.90
C GLN A 97 18.04 -15.17 -14.44
N GLU A 98 16.75 -15.46 -14.65
CA GLU A 98 15.77 -14.48 -15.10
C GLU A 98 14.50 -14.55 -14.25
N VAL A 99 13.82 -13.41 -14.09
CA VAL A 99 12.55 -13.31 -13.37
C VAL A 99 11.51 -12.62 -14.25
N LEU A 100 10.32 -13.22 -14.32
CA LEU A 100 9.15 -12.69 -15.01
C LEU A 100 8.04 -12.50 -13.97
N PRO A 101 7.84 -11.27 -13.47
CA PRO A 101 6.80 -10.99 -12.48
C PRO A 101 5.46 -10.68 -13.14
N LEU A 102 4.45 -11.46 -12.78
CA LEU A 102 3.07 -11.36 -13.27
C LEU A 102 2.95 -11.19 -14.79
N PRO A 103 3.66 -12.01 -15.61
CA PRO A 103 3.59 -11.91 -17.06
C PRO A 103 2.23 -12.40 -17.57
N ALA A 104 1.83 -11.95 -18.76
CA ALA A 104 0.80 -12.65 -19.51
C ALA A 104 1.38 -14.00 -20.02
N ILE A 105 0.52 -14.99 -20.28
CA ILE A 105 0.98 -16.35 -20.62
C ILE A 105 1.73 -16.38 -21.96
N ASP A 106 1.29 -15.56 -22.91
CA ASP A 106 1.91 -15.34 -24.21
C ASP A 106 3.26 -14.60 -24.14
N GLU A 107 3.53 -13.88 -23.06
CA GLU A 107 4.81 -13.21 -22.81
C GLU A 107 5.86 -14.14 -22.18
N ILE A 108 5.49 -15.36 -21.76
CA ILE A 108 6.42 -16.30 -21.12
C ILE A 108 7.27 -16.97 -22.20
N ASN A 109 8.51 -16.49 -22.36
CA ASN A 109 9.50 -17.13 -23.21
C ASN A 109 10.57 -17.82 -22.36
N ILE A 110 10.74 -19.13 -22.54
CA ILE A 110 11.72 -19.93 -21.81
C ILE A 110 12.92 -20.22 -22.71
N ALA A 111 14.07 -19.67 -22.33
CA ALA A 111 15.32 -19.91 -23.03
C ALA A 111 15.93 -21.27 -22.63
N ALA A 112 16.67 -21.90 -23.54
CA ALA A 112 17.30 -23.20 -23.28
C ALA A 112 18.54 -23.10 -22.37
N ASP A 113 19.21 -21.95 -22.40
CA ASP A 113 20.48 -21.67 -21.71
C ASP A 113 20.28 -21.21 -20.26
N LYS A 114 19.15 -20.56 -19.97
CA LYS A 114 18.84 -19.97 -18.66
C LYS A 114 17.63 -20.61 -18.00
N ALA A 115 17.55 -20.50 -16.67
CA ALA A 115 16.40 -20.86 -15.87
C ALA A 115 15.64 -19.59 -15.47
N THR A 116 14.33 -19.61 -15.69
CA THR A 116 13.44 -18.46 -15.52
C THR A 116 12.46 -18.70 -14.38
N LEU A 117 12.36 -17.75 -13.45
CA LEU A 117 11.35 -17.72 -12.40
C LEU A 117 10.14 -16.92 -12.87
N VAL A 118 8.99 -17.59 -13.00
CA VAL A 118 7.71 -16.96 -13.33
C VAL A 118 6.88 -16.79 -12.06
N ILE A 119 6.58 -15.55 -11.70
CA ILE A 119 5.71 -15.23 -10.57
C ILE A 119 4.30 -15.00 -11.11
N SER A 120 3.31 -15.79 -10.71
CA SER A 120 1.95 -15.71 -11.23
C SER A 120 0.93 -15.25 -10.20
N GLU A 121 -0.19 -14.70 -10.67
CA GLU A 121 -1.35 -14.43 -9.80
C GLU A 121 -1.89 -15.74 -9.20
N PRO A 122 -2.36 -15.72 -7.94
CA PRO A 122 -2.98 -16.88 -7.32
C PRO A 122 -4.26 -17.28 -8.08
N TYR A 123 -4.42 -18.57 -8.32
CA TYR A 123 -5.60 -19.10 -9.00
C TYR A 123 -6.76 -19.33 -8.02
N MET A 124 -7.98 -19.10 -8.48
CA MET A 124 -9.23 -19.37 -7.76
C MET A 124 -9.56 -20.87 -7.85
N GLY A 125 -8.75 -21.69 -7.18
CA GLY A 125 -8.86 -23.15 -7.18
C GLY A 125 -7.69 -23.80 -6.46
N GLN A 126 -7.61 -25.12 -6.53
CA GLN A 126 -6.45 -25.84 -5.99
C GLN A 126 -5.32 -25.92 -7.01
N GLY A 127 -4.11 -25.58 -6.58
CA GLY A 127 -2.89 -25.71 -7.36
C GLY A 127 -2.60 -24.53 -8.30
N LEU A 128 -1.75 -24.79 -9.30
CA LEU A 128 -1.33 -23.81 -10.29
C LEU A 128 -2.50 -23.50 -11.26
N ASN A 129 -2.54 -22.27 -11.78
CA ASN A 129 -3.48 -21.89 -12.83
C ASN A 129 -3.48 -22.94 -13.98
N PRO A 130 -4.64 -23.48 -14.38
CA PRO A 130 -4.74 -24.48 -15.45
C PRO A 130 -4.04 -24.07 -16.75
N GLN A 131 -4.04 -22.78 -17.08
CA GLN A 131 -3.39 -22.27 -18.28
C GLN A 131 -1.85 -22.31 -18.15
N LEU A 132 -1.31 -22.00 -16.97
CA LEU A 132 0.14 -22.14 -16.70
C LEU A 132 0.56 -23.60 -16.67
N LYS A 133 -0.31 -24.49 -16.17
CA LYS A 133 -0.09 -25.93 -16.23
C LYS A 133 -0.03 -26.41 -17.69
N GLN A 134 -0.98 -25.99 -18.53
CA GLN A 134 -0.98 -26.30 -19.95
C GLN A 134 0.28 -25.77 -20.66
N PHE A 135 0.69 -24.55 -20.35
CA PHE A 135 1.94 -23.98 -20.84
C PHE A 135 3.15 -24.85 -20.44
N PHE A 136 3.26 -25.24 -19.18
CA PHE A 136 4.32 -26.12 -18.70
C PHE A 136 4.32 -27.48 -19.40
N ASP A 137 3.15 -28.06 -19.65
CA ASP A 137 3.01 -29.34 -20.30
C ASP A 137 3.50 -29.30 -21.76
N GLN A 138 3.27 -28.19 -22.46
CA GLN A 138 3.69 -27.93 -23.83
C GLN A 138 5.14 -27.44 -23.95
N THR A 139 5.72 -26.93 -22.87
CA THR A 139 7.08 -26.39 -22.86
C THR A 139 8.11 -27.51 -23.04
N THR A 140 9.05 -27.32 -23.96
CA THR A 140 10.14 -28.29 -24.22
C THR A 140 11.15 -28.32 -23.07
N PHE A 141 11.51 -27.14 -22.53
CA PHE A 141 12.53 -26.98 -21.49
C PHE A 141 11.93 -26.94 -20.08
N LYS A 142 11.25 -28.02 -19.66
CA LYS A 142 10.56 -28.08 -18.35
C LYS A 142 11.47 -27.83 -17.14
N ASN A 143 12.74 -28.24 -17.23
CA ASN A 143 13.74 -28.04 -16.16
C ASN A 143 14.32 -26.62 -16.13
N ARG A 144 13.85 -25.71 -16.99
CA ARG A 144 14.32 -24.32 -17.10
C ARG A 144 13.28 -23.30 -16.64
N VAL A 145 12.18 -23.75 -16.05
CA VAL A 145 11.14 -22.86 -15.53
C VAL A 145 10.75 -23.22 -14.11
N ALA A 146 10.60 -22.22 -13.26
CA ALA A 146 10.04 -22.35 -11.93
C ALA A 146 8.83 -21.41 -11.79
N PHE A 147 7.74 -21.90 -11.20
CA PHE A 147 6.55 -21.08 -10.93
C PHE A 147 6.44 -20.76 -9.45
N LEU A 148 6.26 -19.49 -9.13
CA LEU A 148 5.97 -19.01 -7.79
C LEU A 148 4.57 -18.40 -7.76
N THR A 149 3.71 -18.92 -6.89
CA THR A 149 2.35 -18.40 -6.66
C THR A 149 2.11 -18.27 -5.16
N GLY A 150 1.33 -17.25 -4.78
CA GLY A 150 0.90 -17.03 -3.40
C GLY A 150 -0.51 -17.54 -3.12
N SER A 151 -1.05 -17.19 -1.95
CA SER A 151 -2.48 -17.32 -1.66
C SER A 151 -3.23 -16.04 -2.03
N ARG A 152 -4.54 -16.12 -2.26
CA ARG A 152 -5.34 -14.97 -2.66
C ARG A 152 -5.32 -13.84 -1.62
N ASP A 153 -5.52 -14.18 -0.34
CA ASP A 153 -5.56 -13.18 0.73
C ASP A 153 -4.25 -12.39 0.81
N THR A 154 -3.12 -13.06 0.60
CA THR A 154 -1.81 -12.40 0.55
C THR A 154 -1.67 -11.51 -0.67
N PHE A 155 -2.22 -11.89 -1.82
CA PHE A 155 -2.13 -11.12 -3.05
C PHE A 155 -2.99 -9.84 -3.02
N ASP A 156 -4.22 -9.92 -2.49
CA ASP A 156 -5.07 -8.73 -2.33
C ASP A 156 -4.40 -7.72 -1.36
N SER A 157 -3.84 -8.22 -0.26
CA SER A 157 -3.04 -7.40 0.68
C SER A 157 -1.78 -6.80 0.03
N LEU A 158 -1.15 -7.55 -0.88
CA LEU A 158 0.02 -7.10 -1.64
C LEU A 158 -0.35 -5.95 -2.60
N ILE A 159 -1.49 -6.05 -3.28
CA ILE A 159 -2.01 -4.99 -4.15
C ILE A 159 -2.31 -3.74 -3.33
N GLU A 160 -2.97 -3.88 -2.17
CA GLU A 160 -3.24 -2.73 -1.31
C GLU A 160 -1.95 -2.06 -0.83
N SER A 161 -0.97 -2.86 -0.43
CA SER A 161 0.35 -2.36 -0.03
C SER A 161 1.06 -1.64 -1.16
N ALA A 162 0.99 -2.15 -2.40
CA ALA A 162 1.55 -1.51 -3.58
C ALA A 162 0.89 -0.16 -3.88
N LYS A 163 -0.44 -0.07 -3.74
CA LYS A 163 -1.19 1.19 -3.88
C LYS A 163 -0.76 2.23 -2.86
N ARG A 164 -0.62 1.83 -1.60
CA ARG A 164 -0.16 2.72 -0.51
C ARG A 164 1.28 3.19 -0.76
N LEU A 165 2.17 2.28 -1.15
CA LEU A 165 3.56 2.62 -1.46
C LEU A 165 3.64 3.66 -2.59
N LYS A 166 2.85 3.48 -3.65
CA LYS A 166 2.78 4.44 -4.76
C LYS A 166 2.24 5.80 -4.31
N ALA A 167 1.20 5.81 -3.47
CA ALA A 167 0.67 7.04 -2.91
C ALA A 167 1.73 7.78 -2.08
N ILE A 168 2.51 7.05 -1.27
CA ILE A 168 3.64 7.60 -0.51
C ILE A 168 4.68 8.21 -1.45
N GLN A 169 5.10 7.47 -2.49
CA GLN A 169 6.11 7.96 -3.43
C GLN A 169 5.63 9.23 -4.14
N HIS A 170 4.37 9.26 -4.58
CA HIS A 170 3.77 10.45 -5.18
C HIS A 170 3.77 11.65 -4.22
N ILE A 171 3.40 11.43 -2.95
CA ILE A 171 3.41 12.49 -1.93
C ILE A 171 4.85 12.99 -1.71
N ILE A 172 5.83 12.09 -1.63
CA ILE A 172 7.25 12.47 -1.48
C ILE A 172 7.73 13.29 -2.69
N ASP A 173 7.38 12.88 -3.91
CA ASP A 173 7.76 13.58 -5.14
C ASP A 173 7.10 14.96 -5.21
N GLU A 174 5.84 15.08 -4.81
CA GLU A 174 5.10 16.35 -4.69
C GLU A 174 5.77 17.26 -3.64
N MET A 175 6.07 16.75 -2.45
CA MET A 175 6.78 17.50 -1.39
C MET A 175 8.16 17.99 -1.84
N ASN A 176 8.89 17.19 -2.61
CA ASN A 176 10.18 17.56 -3.19
C ASN A 176 10.04 18.65 -4.27
N THR A 177 8.97 18.57 -5.08
CA THR A 177 8.68 19.53 -6.16
C THR A 177 8.23 20.89 -5.61
N GLU A 178 7.46 20.89 -4.52
CA GLU A 178 6.99 22.09 -3.83
C GLU A 178 8.08 22.81 -3.01
N LYS A 179 9.31 22.26 -2.94
CA LYS A 179 10.43 22.80 -2.15
C LYS A 179 10.04 23.10 -0.70
N VAL A 180 9.32 22.19 -0.05
CA VAL A 180 9.11 22.28 1.39
C VAL A 180 10.47 22.17 2.09
N PRO A 181 10.89 23.16 2.90
CA PRO A 181 12.20 23.10 3.56
C PRO A 181 12.30 21.83 4.42
N ALA A 182 13.43 21.13 4.35
CA ALA A 182 13.74 19.90 5.11
C ALA A 182 13.78 20.07 6.66
N THR A 183 13.25 21.19 7.17
CA THR A 183 13.20 21.56 8.58
C THR A 183 11.78 21.49 9.16
N ASP A 184 10.78 21.12 8.36
CA ASP A 184 9.40 20.98 8.84
C ASP A 184 9.23 19.65 9.65
N PRO A 185 8.70 19.70 10.89
CA PRO A 185 8.43 18.52 11.73
C PRO A 185 7.58 17.41 11.08
N GLN A 186 6.95 17.68 9.94
CA GLN A 186 6.12 16.74 9.19
C GLN A 186 6.90 15.63 8.47
N PHE A 187 8.23 15.72 8.33
CA PHE A 187 9.03 14.70 7.64
C PHE A 187 9.46 13.50 8.52
N LYS A 188 9.18 13.55 9.84
CA LYS A 188 9.77 12.63 10.83
C LYS A 188 8.76 11.83 11.67
N GLN A 189 7.50 11.72 11.26
CA GLN A 189 6.54 10.82 11.94
C GLN A 189 6.24 9.58 11.11
#